data_AF-A0A2V5TRI8-F1
#
_entry.id   AF-A0A2V5TRI8-F1
#
_cell.length_a   1.000
_cell.length_b   1.000
_cell.length_c   1.000
_cell.angle_alpha   90.00
_cell.angle_beta   90.00
_cell.angle_gamma   90.00
#
_symmetry.space_group_name_H-M   'P 1'
#
loop_
_entity.id
_entity.type
_entity.pdbx_description
1 polymer ?
#
loop_
_entity_poly.entity_id
_entity_poly.type
_entity_poly.pdbx_seq_one_letter_code
_entity_poly.pdbx_strand_id
1 'polypeptide(L)' 'MPKRSSKDLNEAAYDLVQKVTQGDAQKASKNPAAVALGKLGGLKGGKARAAKLSAKRRSAIARKAAFQRWSNKNL' A
#
# COMPACT_ATOMS: atom_id res chain seq x y z
N MET A 1 -39.69 0.16 17.41
CA MET A 1 -39.28 0.63 16.06
C MET A 1 -37.79 0.90 16.07
N PRO A 2 -36.98 0.37 15.14
CA PRO A 2 -35.55 0.66 15.12
C PRO A 2 -35.34 2.16 14.84
N LYS A 3 -34.62 2.86 15.72
CA LYS A 3 -34.21 4.26 15.50
C LYS A 3 -33.20 4.25 14.35
N ARG A 4 -33.60 4.74 13.17
CA ARG A 4 -32.66 5.01 12.09
C ARG A 4 -31.69 6.07 12.60
N SER A 5 -30.44 5.67 12.91
CA SER A 5 -29.38 6.65 13.11
C SER A 5 -29.20 7.36 11.78
N SER A 6 -29.65 8.61 11.70
CA SER A 6 -29.44 9.46 10.54
C SER A 6 -27.93 9.68 10.41
N LYS A 7 -27.26 8.91 9.55
CA LYS A 7 -25.90 9.26 9.12
C LYS A 7 -25.93 10.64 8.48
N ASP A 8 -24.85 11.39 8.63
CA ASP A 8 -24.70 12.68 7.95
C ASP A 8 -24.80 12.48 6.43
N LEU A 9 -25.32 13.49 5.73
CA LEU A 9 -25.52 13.43 4.28
C LEU A 9 -24.19 13.28 3.55
N ASN A 10 -23.12 13.89 4.05
CA ASN A 10 -21.80 13.78 3.42
C ASN A 10 -21.20 12.39 3.62
N GLU A 11 -21.41 11.79 4.80
CA GLU A 11 -20.99 10.41 5.07
C GLU A 11 -21.73 9.42 4.16
N ALA A 12 -23.03 9.62 3.96
CA ALA A 12 -23.84 8.77 3.08
C ALA A 12 -23.43 8.91 1.61
N ALA A 13 -23.19 10.14 1.15
CA ALA A 13 -22.72 10.41 -0.21
C ALA A 13 -21.33 9.80 -0.45
N TYR A 14 -20.42 9.93 0.52
CA TYR A 14 -19.09 9.32 0.45
C TYR A 14 -19.17 7.79 0.36
N ASP A 15 -19.97 7.15 1.22
CA ASP A 15 -20.14 5.68 1.21
C ASP A 15 -20.73 5.18 -0.11
N LEU A 16 -21.71 5.90 -0.68
CA LEU A 16 -22.29 5.59 -1.99
C LEU A 16 -21.23 5.67 -3.10
N VAL A 17 -20.47 6.78 -3.14
CA VAL A 17 -19.38 6.95 -4.13
C VAL A 17 -18.35 5.84 -3.98
N GLN A 18 -17.96 5.47 -2.76
CA GLN A 18 -17.00 4.38 -2.53
C GLN A 18 -17.53 3.04 -3.03
N LYS A 19 -18.79 2.71 -2.74
CA LYS A 19 -19.42 1.46 -3.21
C LYS A 19 -19.51 1.39 -4.73
N VAL A 20 -19.86 2.50 -5.38
CA VAL A 20 -20.01 2.55 -6.84
C VAL A 20 -18.66 2.58 -7.57
N THR A 21 -17.65 3.23 -7.01
CA THR A 21 -16.34 3.40 -7.67
C THR A 21 -15.36 2.27 -7.39
N GLN A 22 -15.36 1.71 -6.17
CA GLN A 22 -14.37 0.70 -5.79
C GLN A 22 -14.82 -0.74 -6.11
N GLY A 23 -16.10 -0.94 -6.46
CA GLY A 23 -16.69 -2.27 -6.67
C GLY A 23 -16.50 -3.20 -5.46
N ASP A 24 -16.98 -4.43 -5.54
CA ASP A 24 -16.76 -5.45 -4.50
C ASP A 24 -15.30 -5.95 -4.47
N ALA A 25 -14.31 -5.06 -4.58
CA ALA A 25 -12.98 -5.31 -4.06
C ALA A 25 -13.05 -5.33 -2.53
N GLN A 26 -13.81 -6.28 -1.99
CA GLN A 26 -13.65 -6.79 -0.64
C GLN A 26 -12.16 -7.08 -0.51
N LYS A 27 -11.43 -6.17 0.15
CA LYS A 27 -10.06 -6.41 0.57
C LYS A 27 -10.15 -7.68 1.40
N ALA A 28 -9.80 -8.82 0.80
CA ALA A 28 -9.74 -10.10 1.49
C ALA A 28 -9.06 -9.83 2.82
N SER A 29 -9.79 -10.00 3.92
CA SER A 29 -9.34 -9.56 5.22
C SER A 29 -8.14 -10.42 5.57
N LYS A 30 -6.95 -9.85 5.34
CA LYS A 30 -5.69 -10.56 5.61
C LYS A 30 -5.69 -10.88 7.09
N ASN A 31 -5.37 -12.13 7.44
CA ASN A 31 -5.24 -12.54 8.83
C ASN A 31 -4.36 -11.52 9.58
N PRO A 32 -4.88 -10.82 10.60
CA PRO A 32 -4.15 -9.77 11.31
C PRO A 32 -2.81 -10.25 11.88
N ALA A 33 -2.76 -11.49 12.37
CA ALA A 33 -1.55 -12.09 12.89
C ALA A 33 -0.48 -12.29 11.79
N ALA A 34 -0.90 -12.71 10.58
CA ALA A 34 0.01 -12.86 9.45
C ALA A 34 0.57 -11.51 8.97
N VAL A 35 -0.25 -10.45 9.00
CA VAL A 35 0.20 -9.08 8.68
C VAL A 35 1.23 -8.59 9.70
N ALA A 36 0.95 -8.79 11.00
CA ALA A 36 1.87 -8.40 12.07
C ALA A 36 3.21 -9.13 11.96
N LEU A 37 3.18 -10.45 11.71
CA LEU A 37 4.38 -11.27 11.51
C LEU A 37 5.17 -10.81 10.27
N GLY A 38 4.50 -10.62 9.13
CA GLY A 38 5.13 -10.16 7.91
C GLY A 38 5.80 -8.79 8.08
N LYS A 39 5.16 -7.87 8.81
CA LYS A 39 5.74 -6.56 9.16
C LYS A 39 7.00 -6.72 10.00
N LEU A 40 6.98 -7.55 11.03
CA LEU A 40 8.13 -7.81 11.89
C LEU A 40 9.31 -8.39 11.09
N GLY A 41 9.04 -9.36 10.22
CA GLY A 41 10.04 -9.94 9.32
C GLY A 41 10.62 -8.91 8.34
N GLY A 42 9.77 -8.07 7.74
CA GLY A 42 10.19 -7.02 6.81
C GLY A 42 11.08 -5.95 7.47
N LEU A 43 10.77 -5.54 8.70
CA LEU A 43 11.58 -4.57 9.45
C LEU A 43 12.98 -5.09 9.74
N LYS A 44 13.12 -6.38 10.07
CA LYS A 44 14.42 -7.03 10.27
C LYS A 44 15.16 -7.27 8.96
N GLY A 45 14.46 -7.87 7.98
CA GLY A 45 15.04 -8.26 6.68
C GLY A 45 15.48 -7.07 5.84
N GLY A 46 14.70 -5.98 5.84
CA GLY A 46 15.03 -4.76 5.11
C GLY A 46 16.34 -4.12 5.60
N LYS A 47 16.50 -3.99 6.93
CA LYS A 47 17.74 -3.49 7.54
C LYS A 47 18.93 -4.39 7.23
N ALA A 48 18.76 -5.71 7.39
CA ALA A 48 19.82 -6.67 7.07
C ALA A 48 20.25 -6.62 5.60
N ARG A 49 19.29 -6.50 4.67
CA ARG A 49 19.58 -6.32 3.24
C ARG A 49 20.32 -5.02 2.97
N ALA A 50 19.92 -3.92 3.59
CA ALA A 50 20.58 -2.62 3.42
C ALA A 50 22.04 -2.66 3.90
N ALA A 51 22.30 -3.27 5.06
CA ALA A 51 23.65 -3.41 5.61
C ALA A 51 24.57 -4.28 4.73
N LYS A 52 24.02 -5.31 4.07
CA LYS A 52 24.77 -6.18 3.14
C LYS A 52 25.15 -5.51 1.82
N LEU A 53 24.57 -4.37 1.47
CA LEU A 53 24.83 -3.71 0.18
C LEU A 53 26.02 -2.74 0.27
N SER A 54 27.02 -2.96 -0.59
CA SER A 54 28.10 -2.00 -0.79
C SER A 54 27.60 -0.69 -1.40
N ALA A 55 28.36 0.40 -1.22
CA ALA A 55 28.04 1.70 -1.82
C ALA A 55 27.85 1.61 -3.34
N LYS A 56 28.76 0.92 -4.04
CA LYS A 56 28.67 0.69 -5.50
C LYS A 56 27.35 0.00 -5.88
N ARG A 57 26.96 -1.04 -5.13
CA ARG A 57 25.72 -1.78 -5.42
C ARG A 57 24.48 -0.95 -5.12
N ARG A 58 24.47 -0.15 -4.05
CA ARG A 58 23.40 0.80 -3.75
C ARG A 58 23.21 1.81 -4.89
N SER A 59 24.29 2.43 -5.37
CA SER A 59 24.24 3.40 -6.47
C SER A 59 23.76 2.77 -7.78
N ALA A 60 24.18 1.53 -8.08
CA ALA A 60 23.71 0.82 -9.27
C ALA A 60 22.20 0.53 -9.24
N ILE A 61 21.68 0.10 -8.08
CA ILE A 61 20.24 -0.14 -7.89
C ILE A 61 19.45 1.16 -8.06
N ALA A 62 19.92 2.26 -7.45
CA ALA A 62 19.27 3.57 -7.57
C ALA A 62 19.21 4.06 -9.02
N ARG A 63 20.31 3.94 -9.78
CA ARG A 63 20.34 4.30 -11.20
C ARG A 63 19.37 3.47 -12.03
N LYS A 64 19.30 2.15 -11.79
CA LYS A 64 18.34 1.27 -12.48
C LYS A 64 16.89 1.65 -12.17
N ALA A 65 16.59 1.99 -10.92
CA ALA A 65 15.26 2.43 -10.51
C ALA A 65 14.88 3.78 -11.17
N ALA A 66 15.82 4.73 -11.23
CA ALA A 66 15.62 6.00 -11.91
C ALA A 66 15.37 5.81 -13.41
N PHE A 67 16.18 4.97 -14.07
CA PHE A 67 15.95 4.64 -15.47
C PHE A 67 14.56 4.04 -15.69
N GLN A 68 14.14 3.04 -14.90
CA GLN A 68 12.82 2.44 -15.05
C GLN A 68 11.66 3.42 -14.83
N ARG A 69 11.83 4.38 -13.91
CA ARG A 69 10.83 5.41 -13.62
C ARG A 69 10.71 6.43 -14.75
N TRP A 70 11.83 6.77 -15.40
CA TRP A 70 11.90 7.86 -16.38
C TRP A 70 12.01 7.40 -17.84
N SER A 71 12.27 6.11 -18.11
CA SER A 71 12.44 5.57 -19.47
C SER A 71 11.17 5.61 -20.30
N ASN A 72 9.99 5.58 -19.64
CA ASN A 72 8.68 5.62 -20.31
C ASN A 72 8.06 7.03 -20.29
N LYS A 73 8.86 8.07 -20.03
CA LYS A 73 8.41 9.44 -20.28
C LYS A 73 8.54 9.68 -21.78
N ASN A 74 7.51 9.28 -22.53
CA ASN A 74 7.20 9.92 -23.81
C ASN A 74 7.06 11.42 -23.50
N LEU A 75 8.10 12.18 -23.83
CA LEU A 75 7.98 13.57 -24.25
C LEU A 75 7.50 13.57 -25.71
#